data_AF-A0A948SR64-F1
#
_entry.id   AF-A0A948SR64-F1
#
_cell.length_a   1.000
_cell.length_b   1.000
_cell.length_c   1.000
_cell.angle_alpha   90.00
_cell.angle_beta   90.00
_cell.angle_gamma   90.00
#
_symmetry.space_group_name_H-M   'P 1'
#
loop_
_entity.id
_entity.type
_entity.pdbx_description
1 polymer ?
#
loop_
_entity_poly.entity_id
_entity_poly.type
_entity_poly.pdbx_seq_one_letter_code
_entity_poly.pdbx_strand_id
1 'polypeptide(L)'
;MRIALASGDGIGPEIMDATLTLFRAAGVDRHVEFVPVEMGKSVFERGNTRGMTDAAVRTVEDCGILFKGPMETPKGGGGKSINVTARKIWSAFANYRHFRSLPGVQTP
;
A
#
# COMPACT_ATOMS: atom_id res chain seq x y z
N MET A 1 -7.57 -10.67 12.86
CA MET A 1 -6.22 -10.17 12.47
C MET A 1 -6.37 -8.73 12.00
N ARG A 2 -5.39 -7.86 12.25
CA ARG A 2 -5.42 -6.46 11.81
C ARG A 2 -4.41 -6.25 10.68
N ILE A 3 -4.79 -5.55 9.64
CA ILE A 3 -3.92 -5.24 8.49
C ILE A 3 -3.96 -3.74 8.25
N ALA A 4 -2.80 -3.08 8.22
CA ALA A 4 -2.72 -1.68 7.85
C ALA A 4 -3.05 -1.51 6.36
N LEU A 5 -3.92 -0.55 6.02
CA LEU A 5 -4.40 -0.33 4.67
C LEU A 5 -4.09 1.09 4.19
N ALA A 6 -3.36 1.19 3.08
CA ALA A 6 -3.12 2.46 2.40
C ALA A 6 -3.69 2.39 0.97
N SER A 7 -4.73 3.17 0.68
CA SER A 7 -5.39 3.15 -0.64
C SER A 7 -4.45 3.52 -1.78
N GLY A 8 -3.39 4.28 -1.49
CA GLY A 8 -2.44 4.73 -2.50
C GLY A 8 -2.91 5.98 -3.23
N ASP A 9 -2.20 6.32 -4.30
CA ASP A 9 -2.35 7.54 -5.09
C ASP A 9 -2.76 7.21 -6.54
N GLY A 10 -3.22 8.21 -7.29
CA GLY A 10 -3.64 8.05 -8.67
C GLY A 10 -4.79 7.05 -8.81
N ILE A 11 -4.57 5.94 -9.53
CA ILE A 11 -5.56 4.84 -9.65
C ILE A 11 -5.73 4.01 -8.37
N GLY A 12 -4.90 4.23 -7.35
CA GLY A 12 -4.85 3.42 -6.14
C GLY A 12 -6.19 3.27 -5.40
N PRO A 13 -6.90 4.38 -5.09
CA PRO A 13 -8.19 4.30 -4.42
C PRO A 13 -9.24 3.48 -5.17
N GLU A 14 -9.30 3.60 -6.50
CA GLU A 14 -10.25 2.86 -7.34
C GLU A 14 -10.00 1.35 -7.28
N ILE A 15 -8.74 0.92 -7.51
CA ILE A 15 -8.41 -0.51 -7.48
C ILE A 15 -8.52 -1.10 -6.07
N MET A 16 -8.25 -0.28 -5.03
CA MET A 16 -8.36 -0.71 -3.64
C MET A 16 -9.83 -0.96 -3.28
N ASP A 17 -10.73 -0.03 -3.64
CA ASP A 17 -12.17 -0.20 -3.36
C ASP A 17 -12.77 -1.41 -4.07
N ALA A 18 -12.41 -1.62 -5.34
CA ALA A 18 -12.78 -2.83 -6.08
C ALA A 18 -12.28 -4.11 -5.38
N THR A 19 -11.04 -4.10 -4.88
CA THR A 19 -10.46 -5.25 -4.16
C THR A 19 -11.15 -5.50 -2.83
N LEU A 20 -11.43 -4.46 -2.05
CA LEU A 20 -12.12 -4.57 -0.76
C LEU A 20 -13.56 -5.05 -0.93
N THR A 21 -14.22 -4.68 -2.03
CA THR A 21 -15.54 -5.21 -2.39
C THR A 21 -15.49 -6.71 -2.65
N LEU A 22 -14.48 -7.20 -3.39
CA LEU A 22 -14.27 -8.64 -3.59
C LEU A 22 -13.96 -9.36 -2.26
N PHE A 23 -13.14 -8.77 -1.39
CA PHE A 23 -12.81 -9.33 -0.08
C PHE A 23 -14.04 -9.46 0.82
N ARG A 24 -14.92 -8.45 0.85
CA ARG A 24 -16.20 -8.53 1.56
C ARG A 24 -17.08 -9.64 1.00
N ALA A 25 -17.21 -9.73 -0.32
CA ALA A 25 -17.98 -10.79 -0.96
C ALA A 25 -17.43 -12.20 -0.65
N ALA A 26 -16.10 -12.33 -0.50
CA ALA A 26 -15.43 -13.55 -0.09
C ALA A 26 -15.46 -13.81 1.43
N GLY A 27 -15.99 -12.88 2.24
CA GLY A 27 -16.09 -12.97 3.70
C GLY A 27 -14.77 -12.85 4.44
N VAL A 28 -13.78 -12.14 3.86
CA VAL A 28 -12.46 -11.87 4.47
C VAL A 28 -12.58 -10.97 5.70
N ASP A 29 -13.53 -10.04 5.68
CA ASP A 29 -13.86 -9.10 6.76
C ASP A 29 -14.28 -9.79 8.07
N ARG A 30 -14.74 -11.04 8.02
CA ARG A 30 -15.00 -11.88 9.20
C ARG A 30 -13.74 -12.23 10.00
N HIS A 31 -12.58 -12.12 9.38
CA HIS A 31 -11.28 -12.51 9.96
C HIS A 31 -10.27 -11.36 10.01
N VAL A 32 -10.47 -10.34 9.18
CA VAL A 32 -9.53 -9.23 8.96
C VAL A 32 -10.21 -7.89 9.22
N GLU A 33 -9.59 -7.09 10.09
CA GLU A 33 -9.88 -5.67 10.24
C GLU A 33 -8.83 -4.88 9.45
N PHE A 34 -9.27 -4.10 8.46
CA PHE A 34 -8.40 -3.17 7.75
C PHE A 34 -8.32 -1.84 8.50
N VAL A 35 -7.11 -1.44 8.91
CA VAL A 35 -6.84 -0.21 9.65
C VAL A 35 -6.29 0.84 8.69
N PRO A 36 -7.04 1.89 8.34
CA PRO A 36 -6.57 2.91 7.40
C PRO A 36 -5.31 3.63 7.91
N VAL A 37 -4.34 3.86 7.03
CA VAL A 37 -3.13 4.64 7.33
C VAL A 37 -2.88 5.71 6.26
N GLU A 38 -2.40 6.88 6.69
CA GLU A 38 -2.09 7.99 5.80
C GLU A 38 -0.67 7.89 5.25
N MET A 39 -0.56 7.61 3.96
CA MET A 39 0.70 7.41 3.25
C MET A 39 0.55 7.88 1.79
N GLY A 40 1.62 8.35 1.16
CA GLY A 40 1.63 8.71 -0.26
C GLY A 40 1.70 10.21 -0.52
N LYS A 41 1.19 10.63 -1.68
CA LYS A 41 1.29 12.00 -2.21
C LYS A 41 0.72 13.04 -1.26
N SER A 42 -0.47 12.80 -0.72
CA SER A 42 -1.12 13.72 0.22
C SER A 42 -0.26 14.00 1.46
N VAL A 43 0.54 13.04 1.89
CA VAL A 43 1.45 13.19 3.03
C VAL A 43 2.69 14.00 2.65
N PHE A 44 3.22 13.81 1.43
CA PHE A 44 4.30 14.64 0.88
C PHE A 44 3.86 16.11 0.73
N GLU A 45 2.65 16.35 0.24
CA GLU A 45 2.09 17.71 0.05
C GLU A 45 1.94 18.47 1.37
N ARG A 46 1.80 17.76 2.49
CA ARG A 46 1.81 18.32 3.85
C ARG A 46 3.22 18.58 4.42
N GLY A 47 4.26 18.45 3.59
CA GLY A 47 5.65 18.74 3.97
C GLY A 47 6.42 17.55 4.58
N ASN A 48 5.82 16.36 4.66
CA ASN A 48 6.53 15.18 5.16
C ASN A 48 7.44 14.59 4.08
N THR A 49 8.74 14.58 4.31
CA THR A 49 9.75 14.14 3.33
C THR A 49 9.82 12.62 3.12
N ARG A 50 9.13 11.84 3.95
CA ARG A 50 9.04 10.37 3.87
C ARG A 50 7.76 9.90 3.16
N GLY A 51 6.73 10.74 3.11
CA GLY A 51 5.40 10.38 2.61
C GLY A 51 4.62 9.45 3.55
N MET A 52 5.04 9.31 4.82
CA MET A 52 4.39 8.45 5.82
C MET A 52 4.40 9.15 7.18
N THR A 53 3.23 9.30 7.81
CA THR A 53 3.14 9.85 9.17
C THR A 53 3.72 8.87 10.18
N ASP A 54 4.15 9.35 11.35
CA ASP A 54 4.66 8.45 12.40
C ASP A 54 3.55 7.52 12.94
N ALA A 55 2.31 8.00 12.95
CA ALA A 55 1.15 7.17 13.26
C ALA A 55 0.98 6.03 12.23
N ALA A 56 1.12 6.32 10.93
CA ALA A 56 1.06 5.28 9.90
C ALA A 56 2.15 4.22 10.07
N VAL A 57 3.38 4.65 10.39
CA VAL A 57 4.49 3.71 10.63
C VAL A 57 4.22 2.80 11.83
N ARG A 58 3.81 3.38 12.96
CA ARG A 58 3.45 2.59 14.16
C ARG A 58 2.30 1.63 13.89
N THR A 59 1.25 2.07 13.20
CA THR A 59 0.13 1.19 12.84
C THR A 59 0.56 0.01 11.97
N VAL A 60 1.47 0.23 11.01
CA VAL A 60 2.02 -0.85 10.18
C VAL A 60 2.86 -1.83 11.01
N GLU A 61 3.68 -1.33 11.94
CA GLU A 61 4.48 -2.14 12.85
C GLU A 61 3.59 -2.98 13.79
N ASP A 62 2.53 -2.38 14.35
CA ASP A 62 1.56 -3.07 15.22
C ASP A 62 0.74 -4.12 14.47
N CYS A 63 0.37 -3.85 13.21
CA CYS A 63 -0.37 -4.82 12.38
C CYS A 63 0.54 -5.92 11.81
N GLY A 64 1.83 -5.64 11.61
CA GLY A 64 2.80 -6.53 10.96
C GLY A 64 2.60 -6.73 9.44
N ILE A 65 1.47 -6.27 8.89
CA ILE A 65 1.13 -6.38 7.46
C ILE A 65 0.62 -5.02 6.95
N LEU A 66 1.19 -4.55 5.83
CA LEU A 66 0.71 -3.40 5.07
C LEU A 66 0.15 -3.87 3.72
N PHE A 67 -1.14 -3.61 3.50
CA PHE A 67 -1.81 -3.76 2.21
C PHE A 67 -1.96 -2.39 1.55
N LYS A 68 -1.32 -2.20 0.39
CA LYS A 68 -1.20 -0.86 -0.23
C LYS A 68 -1.43 -0.82 -1.73
N GLY A 69 -2.18 0.18 -2.20
CA GLY A 69 -2.26 0.58 -3.61
C GLY A 69 -0.96 1.23 -4.12
N PRO A 70 -0.81 1.54 -5.42
CA PRO A 70 0.33 2.29 -5.95
C PRO A 70 0.50 3.62 -5.22
N MET A 71 1.74 4.06 -5.01
CA MET A 71 2.03 5.33 -4.31
C MET A 71 2.97 6.18 -5.16
N GLU A 72 2.59 7.44 -5.36
CA GLU A 72 3.34 8.41 -6.14
C GLU A 72 4.49 8.98 -5.29
N THR A 73 5.64 9.18 -5.92
CA THR A 73 6.76 9.92 -5.32
C THR A 73 6.93 11.22 -6.13
N PRO A 74 6.99 12.40 -5.49
CA PRO A 74 7.17 13.66 -6.20
C PRO A 74 8.41 13.63 -7.09
N LYS A 75 8.24 14.00 -8.37
CA LYS A 75 9.36 14.11 -9.32
C LYS A 75 10.16 15.39 -9.04
N GLY A 76 11.49 15.29 -9.00
CA GLY A 76 12.41 16.44 -8.96
C GLY A 76 12.66 17.08 -7.58
N GLY A 77 11.97 16.66 -6.52
CA GLY A 77 12.02 17.32 -5.20
C GLY A 77 12.97 16.74 -4.15
N GLY A 78 14.01 15.98 -4.53
CA GLY A 78 15.01 15.43 -3.59
C GLY A 78 14.50 14.39 -2.56
N GLY A 79 13.20 14.13 -2.50
CA GLY A 79 12.59 13.13 -1.63
C GLY A 79 12.90 11.71 -2.06
N LYS A 80 13.17 10.83 -1.09
CA LYS A 80 13.36 9.39 -1.35
C LYS A 80 12.00 8.75 -1.66
N SER A 81 11.96 7.81 -2.60
CA SER A 81 10.72 7.09 -2.92
C SER A 81 10.10 6.46 -1.68
N ILE A 82 8.82 6.71 -1.44
CA ILE A 82 8.06 6.13 -0.33
C ILE A 82 8.11 4.60 -0.37
N ASN A 83 8.02 3.99 -1.56
CA ASN A 83 8.09 2.54 -1.73
C ASN A 83 9.45 1.97 -1.34
N VAL A 84 10.54 2.69 -1.62
CA VAL A 84 11.90 2.29 -1.21
C VAL A 84 12.08 2.50 0.29
N THR A 85 11.59 3.63 0.81
CA THR A 85 11.68 3.96 2.23
C THR A 85 10.93 2.96 3.10
N ALA A 86 9.70 2.59 2.71
CA ALA A 86 8.90 1.53 3.34
C ALA A 86 9.68 0.21 3.46
N ARG A 87 10.26 -0.27 2.35
CA ARG A 87 11.04 -1.52 2.33
C ARG A 87 12.26 -1.47 3.26
N LYS A 88 12.91 -0.31 3.36
CA LYS A 88 14.07 -0.12 4.24
C LYS A 88 13.69 -0.04 5.72
N ILE A 89 12.61 0.66 6.05
CA ILE A 89 12.15 0.82 7.45
C ILE A 89 11.75 -0.54 8.02
N TRP A 90 10.99 -1.34 7.26
CA TRP A 90 10.48 -2.62 7.75
C TRP A 90 11.35 -3.81 7.35
N SER A 91 12.58 -3.58 6.86
CA SER A 91 13.50 -4.65 6.43
C SER A 91 12.84 -5.68 5.49
N ALA A 92 11.92 -5.23 4.63
CA ALA A 92 11.22 -6.07 3.64
C ALA A 92 12.17 -6.36 2.46
N PHE A 93 13.19 -7.18 2.75
CA PHE A 93 14.33 -7.45 1.87
C PHE A 93 13.95 -8.25 0.62
N ALA A 94 12.96 -9.13 0.72
CA ALA A 94 12.51 -9.97 -0.38
C ALA A 94 11.39 -9.29 -1.17
N ASN A 95 11.59 -9.11 -2.47
CA ASN A 95 10.54 -8.71 -3.41
C ASN A 95 10.07 -9.94 -4.20
N TYR A 96 9.13 -10.69 -3.63
CA TYR A 96 8.58 -11.88 -4.29
C TYR A 96 7.57 -11.47 -5.38
N ARG A 97 7.78 -11.94 -6.62
CA ARG A 97 6.89 -11.70 -7.76
C ARG A 97 6.57 -13.01 -8.45
N HIS A 98 5.29 -13.37 -8.48
CA HIS A 98 4.80 -14.55 -9.16
C HIS A 98 4.21 -14.15 -10.52
N PHE A 99 4.64 -14.83 -11.58
CA PHE A 99 4.17 -14.61 -12.95
C PHE A 99 3.43 -15.85 -13.44
N ARG A 100 2.20 -15.70 -13.90
CA ARG A 100 1.35 -16.78 -14.42
C ARG A 100 0.46 -16.24 -15.53
N SER A 101 0.36 -16.97 -16.64
CA SER A 101 -0.62 -16.67 -17.69
C SER A 101 -2.03 -16.98 -17.21
N LEU A 102 -2.98 -16.10 -17.52
CA LEU A 102 -4.38 -16.27 -17.17
C LEU A 102 -5.20 -16.62 -18.42
N PRO A 103 -6.14 -17.58 -18.35
CA PRO A 103 -7.06 -17.84 -19.44
C PRO A 103 -7.79 -16.57 -19.88
N GLY A 104 -7.84 -16.32 -21.19
CA GLY A 104 -8.51 -15.13 -21.75
C GLY A 104 -7.66 -13.85 -21.81
N VAL A 105 -6.43 -13.85 -21.28
CA VAL A 105 -5.49 -12.74 -21.45
C VAL A 105 -4.58 -13.03 -22.64
N GLN A 106 -4.71 -12.25 -23.72
CA GLN A 106 -3.81 -12.36 -24.87
C GLN A 106 -2.41 -11.90 -24.50
N THR A 107 -1.41 -12.72 -24.84
CA THR A 107 0.02 -12.41 -24.68
C THR A 107 0.72 -12.61 -26.02
N PRO A 108 1.75 -11.80 -26.37
CA PRO A 108 2.60 -12.04 -27.54
C PRO A 108 3.27 -13.41 -27.52
#